data_AF-A0A918KAI3-F1
#
_entry.id   AF-A0A918KAI3-F1
#
_cell.length_a   1.000
_cell.length_b   1.000
_cell.length_c   1.000
_cell.angle_alpha   90.00
_cell.angle_beta   90.00
_cell.angle_gamma   90.00
#
_symmetry.space_group_name_H-M   'P 1'
#
loop_
_entity.id
_entity.type
_entity.pdbx_description
1 polymer ?
#
loop_
_entity_poly.entity_id
_entity_poly.type
_entity_poly.pdbx_seq_one_letter_code
_entity_poly.pdbx_strand_id
1 'polypeptide(L)'
;MTEIVHTPYTPWPERKCADPRVANQAQYVDGLTEILSYQAPMQAVELFQAYGKAAGLLKIAASVRRRFEYALNKAEKSGDVVIVREKDPEAKSDDDSVQWIVRLPHQPPVIVRDLGTRGFAEIPMSELAAVVLDIRSWDELAGREDIYRAVLEHYGLQKLTALVKRRLNAVLEQYF
;
A
#
# COMPACT_ATOMS: atom_id res chain seq x y z
N MET A 1 -18.17 20.12 -3.23
CA MET A 1 -16.98 19.27 -3.15
C MET A 1 -17.02 18.34 -4.33
N THR A 2 -15.96 18.32 -5.11
CA THR A 2 -15.91 17.49 -6.32
C THR A 2 -15.56 16.08 -5.93
N GLU A 3 -16.31 15.12 -6.48
CA GLU A 3 -16.09 13.71 -6.24
C GLU A 3 -14.77 13.28 -6.92
N ILE A 4 -13.73 13.03 -6.13
CA ILE A 4 -12.47 12.46 -6.63
C ILE A 4 -12.77 11.08 -7.20
N VAL A 5 -12.43 10.88 -8.47
CA VAL A 5 -12.64 9.61 -9.16
C VAL A 5 -11.78 8.54 -8.51
N HIS A 6 -12.41 7.48 -8.04
CA HIS A 6 -11.74 6.37 -7.38
C HIS A 6 -12.31 5.03 -7.84
N THR A 7 -11.49 4.00 -7.70
CA THR A 7 -11.89 2.61 -7.92
C THR A 7 -12.30 1.98 -6.58
N PRO A 8 -13.38 1.18 -6.51
CA PRO A 8 -13.71 0.46 -5.29
C PRO A 8 -12.58 -0.50 -4.86
N TYR A 9 -12.21 -0.47 -3.59
CA TYR A 9 -11.23 -1.41 -3.05
C TYR A 9 -11.82 -2.82 -2.98
N THR A 10 -11.24 -3.76 -3.72
CA THR A 10 -11.68 -5.15 -3.74
C THR A 10 -10.75 -5.99 -2.86
N PRO A 11 -11.20 -6.48 -1.69
CA PRO A 11 -10.37 -7.37 -0.88
C PRO A 11 -10.17 -8.69 -1.62
N TRP A 12 -8.96 -9.25 -1.50
CA TRP A 12 -8.68 -10.58 -2.02
C TRP A 12 -9.60 -11.61 -1.32
N PRO A 13 -10.29 -12.50 -2.06
CA PRO A 13 -11.09 -13.57 -1.48
C PRO A 13 -10.16 -14.61 -0.83
N GLU A 14 -9.85 -14.41 0.45
CA GLU A 14 -8.86 -15.15 1.23
C GLU A 14 -8.90 -16.66 0.95
N ARG A 15 -7.77 -17.20 0.48
CA ARG A 15 -7.56 -18.64 0.27
C ARG A 15 -6.39 -19.14 1.11
N LYS A 16 -6.34 -20.43 1.35
CA LYS A 16 -5.26 -21.03 2.14
C LYS A 16 -3.92 -20.90 1.40
N CYS A 17 -2.98 -20.17 1.99
CA CYS A 17 -1.59 -20.10 1.52
C CYS A 17 -0.70 -21.15 2.20
N ALA A 18 0.47 -21.43 1.61
CA ALA A 18 1.48 -22.29 2.23
C ALA A 18 2.09 -21.62 3.48
N ASP A 19 2.39 -22.38 4.53
CA ASP A 19 3.01 -21.83 5.75
C ASP A 19 4.38 -21.20 5.42
N PRO A 20 4.57 -19.88 5.62
CA PRO A 20 5.82 -19.20 5.27
C PRO A 20 7.03 -19.65 6.12
N ARG A 21 6.84 -20.45 7.16
CA ARG A 21 7.96 -21.04 7.91
C ARG A 21 8.65 -22.15 7.12
N VAL A 22 7.92 -22.80 6.21
CA VAL A 22 8.38 -23.97 5.44
C VAL A 22 8.13 -23.84 3.93
N ALA A 23 7.46 -22.78 3.48
CA ALA A 23 7.17 -22.54 2.07
C ALA A 23 8.46 -22.42 1.24
N ASN A 24 8.44 -23.01 0.06
CA ASN A 24 9.47 -22.81 -0.95
C ASN A 24 9.20 -21.55 -1.78
N GLN A 25 10.16 -21.17 -2.63
CA GLN A 25 10.06 -19.96 -3.44
C GLN A 25 8.82 -19.94 -4.35
N ALA A 26 8.47 -21.05 -5.00
CA ALA A 26 7.33 -21.11 -5.91
C ALA A 26 6.01 -20.90 -5.15
N GLN A 27 5.88 -21.49 -3.96
CA GLN A 27 4.69 -21.32 -3.11
C GLN A 27 4.52 -19.88 -2.63
N TYR A 28 5.62 -19.19 -2.32
CA TYR A 28 5.57 -17.77 -2.03
C TYR A 28 5.08 -16.97 -3.23
N VAL A 29 5.71 -17.15 -4.40
CA VAL A 29 5.37 -16.37 -5.61
C VAL A 29 3.91 -16.60 -5.99
N ASP A 30 3.43 -17.84 -5.95
CA ASP A 30 2.03 -18.20 -6.21
C ASP A 30 1.07 -17.40 -5.31
N GLY A 31 1.20 -17.51 -3.97
CA GLY A 31 0.30 -16.80 -3.07
C GLY A 31 0.46 -15.28 -3.10
N LEU A 32 1.68 -14.75 -3.27
CA LEU A 32 1.92 -13.31 -3.35
C LEU A 32 1.30 -12.72 -4.63
N THR A 33 1.48 -13.37 -5.78
CA THR A 33 0.93 -12.89 -7.05
C THR A 33 -0.59 -13.02 -7.12
N GLU A 34 -1.17 -14.06 -6.49
CA GLU A 34 -2.62 -14.19 -6.34
C GLU A 34 -3.21 -13.02 -5.54
N ILE A 35 -2.60 -12.64 -4.41
CA ILE A 35 -3.08 -11.49 -3.62
C ILE A 35 -2.95 -10.19 -4.44
N LEU A 36 -1.82 -10.01 -5.12
CA LEU A 36 -1.55 -8.82 -5.92
C LEU A 36 -2.53 -8.67 -7.10
N SER A 37 -3.07 -9.76 -7.65
CA SER A 37 -4.05 -9.66 -8.74
C SER A 37 -5.37 -8.98 -8.30
N TYR A 38 -5.62 -8.85 -7.00
CA TYR A 38 -6.80 -8.19 -6.46
C TYR A 38 -6.49 -6.82 -5.82
N GLN A 39 -5.39 -6.74 -5.06
CA GLN A 39 -5.18 -5.61 -4.14
C GLN A 39 -4.03 -4.68 -4.53
N ALA A 40 -3.27 -5.00 -5.58
CA ALA A 40 -2.18 -4.14 -6.02
C ALA A 40 -2.67 -2.85 -6.72
N PRO A 41 -1.85 -1.79 -6.77
CA PRO A 41 -0.58 -1.61 -6.04
C PRO A 41 -0.78 -1.53 -4.53
N MET A 42 0.09 -2.14 -3.73
CA MET A 42 -0.02 -2.11 -2.27
C MET A 42 1.35 -2.16 -1.59
N GLN A 43 1.43 -1.76 -0.33
CA GLN A 43 2.64 -1.92 0.46
C GLN A 43 2.97 -3.40 0.69
N ALA A 44 4.25 -3.76 0.65
CA ALA A 44 4.70 -5.13 0.86
C ALA A 44 4.34 -5.65 2.26
N VAL A 45 4.32 -4.78 3.27
CA VAL A 45 3.93 -5.19 4.63
C VAL A 45 2.49 -5.70 4.69
N GLU A 46 1.57 -5.08 3.96
CA GLU A 46 0.17 -5.51 3.89
C GLU A 46 0.02 -6.80 3.10
N LEU A 47 0.82 -6.97 2.04
CA LEU A 47 0.89 -8.23 1.30
C LEU A 47 1.36 -9.37 2.22
N PHE A 48 2.33 -9.11 3.10
CA PHE A 48 2.82 -10.11 4.07
C PHE A 48 1.77 -10.44 5.13
N GLN A 49 0.99 -9.46 5.58
CA GLN A 49 -0.13 -9.70 6.52
C GLN A 49 -1.23 -10.53 5.86
N ALA A 50 -1.64 -10.18 4.63
CA ALA A 50 -2.66 -10.91 3.88
C ALA A 50 -2.26 -12.39 3.68
N TYR A 51 -1.04 -12.62 3.18
CA TYR A 51 -0.51 -13.99 3.03
C TYR A 51 -0.40 -14.69 4.40
N GLY A 52 0.16 -14.02 5.40
CA GLY A 52 0.37 -14.59 6.73
C GLY A 52 -0.92 -15.05 7.39
N LYS A 53 -1.96 -14.21 7.32
CA LYS A 53 -3.30 -14.52 7.83
C LYS A 53 -3.90 -15.73 7.14
N ALA A 54 -3.84 -15.77 5.79
CA ALA A 54 -4.26 -16.90 4.98
C ALA A 54 -3.49 -18.21 5.27
N ALA A 55 -2.25 -18.10 5.73
CA ALA A 55 -1.42 -19.21 6.17
C ALA A 55 -1.63 -19.59 7.66
N GLY A 56 -2.57 -18.94 8.37
CA GLY A 56 -2.89 -19.21 9.77
C GLY A 56 -1.94 -18.54 10.78
N LEU A 57 -1.16 -17.54 10.37
CA LEU A 57 -0.32 -16.77 11.28
C LEU A 57 -1.11 -15.63 11.93
N LEU A 58 -1.00 -15.52 13.26
CA LEU A 58 -1.56 -14.38 14.01
C LEU A 58 -0.64 -13.15 13.96
N LYS A 59 0.67 -13.35 13.74
CA LYS A 59 1.66 -12.27 13.69
C LYS A 59 2.85 -12.66 12.82
N ILE A 60 3.33 -11.71 12.02
CA ILE A 60 4.57 -11.85 11.27
C ILE A 60 5.77 -11.53 12.17
N ALA A 61 6.56 -12.56 12.48
CA ALA A 61 7.85 -12.39 13.15
C ALA A 61 8.91 -11.87 12.17
N ALA A 62 9.98 -11.24 12.68
CA ALA A 62 11.05 -10.69 11.86
C ALA A 62 11.71 -11.73 10.94
N SER A 63 11.88 -12.97 11.41
CA SER A 63 12.42 -14.07 10.59
C SER A 63 11.51 -14.46 9.42
N VAL A 64 10.19 -14.37 9.60
CA VAL A 64 9.20 -14.63 8.55
C VAL A 64 9.14 -13.45 7.58
N ARG A 65 9.18 -12.21 8.08
CA ARG A 65 9.26 -11.00 7.25
C ARG A 65 10.45 -11.07 6.28
N ARG A 66 11.64 -11.43 6.78
CA ARG A 66 12.84 -11.59 5.93
C ARG A 66 12.68 -12.62 4.81
N ARG A 67 11.90 -13.69 5.05
CA ARG A 67 11.62 -14.70 4.02
C ARG A 67 10.70 -14.14 2.94
N PHE A 68 9.68 -13.37 3.33
CA PHE A 68 8.83 -12.67 2.37
C PHE A 68 9.62 -11.64 1.55
N GLU A 69 10.44 -10.82 2.21
CA GLU A 69 11.31 -9.84 1.53
C GLU A 69 12.24 -10.54 0.54
N TYR A 70 12.86 -11.65 0.93
CA TYR A 70 13.67 -12.47 0.04
C TYR A 70 12.87 -13.01 -1.16
N ALA A 71 11.67 -13.52 -0.90
CA ALA A 71 10.82 -14.06 -1.95
C ALA A 71 10.38 -12.99 -2.96
N LEU A 72 10.00 -11.80 -2.49
CA LEU A 72 9.67 -10.65 -3.33
C LEU A 72 10.86 -10.17 -4.15
N ASN A 73 12.04 -10.01 -3.55
CA ASN A 73 13.25 -9.64 -4.30
C ASN A 73 13.59 -10.66 -5.40
N LYS A 74 13.35 -11.95 -5.15
CA LYS A 74 13.51 -12.97 -6.18
C LYS A 74 12.47 -12.85 -7.28
N ALA A 75 11.20 -12.64 -6.91
CA ALA A 75 10.09 -12.45 -7.85
C ALA A 75 10.29 -11.19 -8.72
N GLU A 76 10.85 -10.13 -8.15
CA GLU A 76 11.21 -8.92 -8.88
C GLU A 76 12.32 -9.21 -9.90
N LYS A 77 13.37 -9.94 -9.49
CA LYS A 77 14.47 -10.33 -10.39
C LYS A 77 14.02 -11.25 -11.54
N SER A 78 13.01 -12.09 -11.34
CA SER A 78 12.41 -12.91 -12.41
C SER A 78 11.39 -12.15 -13.25
N GLY A 79 11.01 -10.94 -12.85
CA GLY A 79 10.01 -10.13 -13.56
C GLY A 79 8.56 -10.51 -13.26
N ASP A 80 8.30 -11.34 -12.24
CA ASP A 80 6.95 -11.74 -11.83
C ASP A 80 6.20 -10.60 -11.11
N VAL A 81 6.95 -9.71 -10.44
CA VAL A 81 6.44 -8.53 -9.75
C VAL A 81 7.32 -7.31 -10.01
N VAL A 82 6.77 -6.12 -9.77
CA VAL A 82 7.51 -4.86 -9.76
C VAL A 82 7.48 -4.29 -8.34
N ILE A 83 8.62 -3.83 -7.85
CA ILE A 83 8.74 -3.14 -6.57
C ILE A 83 9.17 -1.70 -6.82
N VAL A 84 8.42 -0.74 -6.30
CA VAL A 84 8.77 0.69 -6.30
C VAL A 84 8.96 1.13 -4.87
N ARG A 85 10.06 1.82 -4.56
CA ARG A 85 10.32 2.34 -3.22
C ARG A 85 9.75 3.76 -3.09
N GLU A 86 8.82 3.95 -2.16
CA GLU A 86 8.21 5.24 -1.83
C GLU A 86 8.63 5.68 -0.42
N LYS A 87 9.01 6.94 -0.25
CA LYS A 87 9.46 7.44 1.06
C LYS A 87 8.29 7.65 2.00
N ASP A 88 8.15 6.74 2.95
CA ASP A 88 7.06 6.71 3.91
C ASP A 88 7.55 7.14 5.31
N PRO A 89 6.93 8.14 5.97
CA PRO A 89 7.35 8.57 7.31
C PRO A 89 7.11 7.52 8.41
N GLU A 90 6.35 6.46 8.13
CA GLU A 90 6.13 5.35 9.07
C GLU A 90 7.21 4.24 8.95
N ALA A 91 8.13 4.36 7.99
CA ALA A 91 9.27 3.46 7.83
C ALA A 91 10.32 3.65 8.93
N LYS A 92 10.95 2.56 9.37
CA LYS A 92 12.01 2.62 10.41
C LYS A 92 13.41 2.83 9.86
N SER A 93 13.60 2.60 8.56
CA SER A 93 14.86 2.69 7.84
C SER A 93 14.59 2.76 6.34
N ASP A 94 15.55 3.23 5.55
CA ASP A 94 15.40 3.39 4.08
C ASP A 94 15.10 2.09 3.31
N ASP A 95 15.41 0.92 3.89
CA ASP A 95 15.12 -0.39 3.29
C ASP A 95 13.93 -1.11 3.98
N ASP A 96 13.13 -0.41 4.79
CA ASP A 96 11.95 -0.99 5.42
C ASP A 96 10.90 -1.34 4.35
N SER A 97 10.38 -2.57 4.39
CA SER A 97 9.34 -3.05 3.48
C SER A 97 8.03 -2.27 3.54
N VAL A 98 7.83 -1.39 4.53
CA VAL A 98 6.74 -0.37 4.53
C VAL A 98 6.82 0.52 3.27
N GLN A 99 8.03 0.80 2.80
CA GLN A 99 8.28 1.66 1.65
C GLN A 99 8.12 0.94 0.30
N TRP A 100 7.94 -0.38 0.30
CA TRP A 100 7.94 -1.17 -0.93
C TRP A 100 6.52 -1.27 -1.46
N ILE A 101 6.22 -0.55 -2.54
CA ILE A 101 4.97 -0.68 -3.26
C ILE A 101 5.12 -1.75 -4.32
N VAL A 102 4.31 -2.81 -4.19
CA VAL A 102 4.39 -4.01 -5.01
C VAL A 102 3.18 -4.10 -5.91
N ARG A 103 3.40 -4.50 -7.16
CA ARG A 103 2.36 -4.77 -8.16
C ARG A 103 2.80 -5.83 -9.16
N LEU A 104 1.84 -6.38 -9.90
CA LEU A 104 2.14 -7.16 -11.10
C LEU A 104 2.60 -6.22 -12.23
N PRO A 105 3.46 -6.69 -13.16
CA PRO A 105 4.05 -5.83 -14.20
C PRO A 105 3.04 -5.10 -15.07
N HIS A 106 1.90 -5.74 -15.36
CA HIS A 106 0.84 -5.21 -16.22
C HIS A 106 -0.12 -4.25 -15.51
N GLN A 107 -0.10 -4.19 -14.17
CA GLN A 107 -0.96 -3.30 -13.40
C GLN A 107 -0.42 -1.87 -13.43
N PRO A 108 -1.29 -0.85 -13.41
CA PRO A 108 -0.85 0.54 -13.36
C PRO A 108 -0.05 0.83 -12.08
N PRO A 109 0.88 1.80 -12.10
CA PRO A 109 1.73 2.12 -10.95
C PRO A 109 0.96 2.77 -9.81
N VAL A 110 -0.13 3.48 -10.09
CA VAL A 110 -0.96 4.19 -9.11
C VAL A 110 -2.42 3.93 -9.43
N ILE A 111 -3.22 3.63 -8.40
CA ILE A 111 -4.68 3.51 -8.49
C ILE A 111 -5.28 4.22 -7.28
N VAL A 112 -6.03 5.29 -7.50
CA VAL A 112 -6.83 5.94 -6.45
C VAL A 112 -8.02 5.05 -6.13
N ARG A 113 -8.15 4.64 -4.88
CA ARG A 113 -9.21 3.74 -4.41
C ARG A 113 -9.93 4.31 -3.21
N ASP A 114 -11.15 3.86 -2.98
CA ASP A 114 -11.79 4.10 -1.68
C ASP A 114 -10.99 3.42 -0.54
N LEU A 115 -11.27 3.82 0.70
CA LEU A 115 -10.56 3.25 1.85
C LEU A 115 -10.85 1.74 2.00
N GLY A 116 -12.10 1.33 1.77
CA GLY A 116 -12.55 -0.05 1.95
C GLY A 116 -12.27 -0.55 3.36
N THR A 117 -11.64 -1.73 3.46
CA THR A 117 -11.24 -2.32 4.74
C THR A 117 -9.86 -1.87 5.22
N ARG A 118 -9.18 -0.97 4.48
CA ARG A 118 -7.80 -0.57 4.76
C ARG A 118 -7.71 0.47 5.86
N GLY A 119 -6.60 0.46 6.58
CA GLY A 119 -6.18 1.62 7.38
C GLY A 119 -5.54 2.72 6.53
N PHE A 120 -5.58 3.97 6.99
CA PHE A 120 -4.93 5.09 6.28
C PHE A 120 -3.40 4.91 6.10
N ALA A 121 -2.76 4.16 7.00
CA ALA A 121 -1.33 3.85 6.91
C ALA A 121 -0.98 2.92 5.73
N GLU A 122 -1.96 2.16 5.25
CA GLU A 122 -1.83 1.14 4.21
C GLU A 122 -1.95 1.73 2.80
N ILE A 123 -2.32 3.01 2.69
CA ILE A 123 -2.48 3.71 1.42
C ILE A 123 -1.08 4.10 0.91
N PRO A 124 -0.66 3.65 -0.29
CA PRO A 124 0.59 4.07 -0.91
C PRO A 124 0.74 5.60 -0.96
N MET A 125 1.97 6.11 -0.83
CA MET A 125 2.24 7.55 -0.84
C MET A 125 1.92 8.17 -2.20
N SER A 126 2.14 7.42 -3.29
CA SER A 126 1.74 7.82 -4.64
C SER A 126 0.22 7.89 -4.84
N GLU A 127 -0.55 7.01 -4.19
CA GLU A 127 -2.01 7.06 -4.17
C GLU A 127 -2.49 8.34 -3.45
N LEU A 128 -1.90 8.64 -2.29
CA LEU A 128 -2.18 9.89 -1.57
C LEU A 128 -1.78 11.14 -2.37
N ALA A 129 -0.64 11.09 -3.07
CA ALA A 129 -0.17 12.19 -3.92
C ALA A 129 -1.13 12.46 -5.08
N ALA A 130 -1.68 11.41 -5.71
CA ALA A 130 -2.69 11.56 -6.77
C ALA A 130 -3.97 12.23 -6.24
N VAL A 131 -4.45 11.83 -5.06
CA VAL A 131 -5.60 12.48 -4.41
C VAL A 131 -5.32 13.96 -4.12
N VAL A 132 -4.14 14.28 -3.56
CA VAL A 132 -3.77 15.67 -3.28
C VAL A 132 -3.63 16.49 -4.56
N LEU A 133 -3.09 15.91 -5.63
CA LEU A 133 -2.98 16.56 -6.93
C LEU A 133 -4.36 16.92 -7.48
N ASP A 134 -5.32 16.00 -7.43
CA ASP A 134 -6.69 16.26 -7.87
C ASP A 134 -7.32 17.41 -7.06
N ILE A 135 -7.20 17.38 -5.73
CA ILE A 135 -7.73 18.46 -4.86
C ILE A 135 -7.14 19.82 -5.25
N ARG A 136 -5.81 19.89 -5.45
CA ARG A 136 -5.13 21.14 -5.82
C ARG A 136 -5.45 21.60 -7.24
N SER A 137 -5.76 20.68 -8.14
CA SER A 137 -6.16 21.01 -9.51
C SER A 137 -7.57 21.62 -9.56
N TRP A 138 -8.42 21.30 -8.58
CA TRP A 138 -9.73 21.92 -8.42
C TRP A 138 -9.68 23.27 -7.70
N ASP A 139 -8.82 23.40 -6.70
CA ASP A 139 -8.61 24.64 -5.95
C ASP A 139 -7.11 24.89 -5.73
N GLU A 140 -6.53 25.68 -6.63
CA GLU A 140 -5.10 26.02 -6.60
C GLU A 140 -4.71 26.84 -5.35
N LEU A 141 -5.68 27.53 -4.72
CA LEU A 141 -5.48 28.35 -3.53
C LEU A 141 -5.74 27.57 -2.23
N ALA A 142 -6.12 26.29 -2.33
CA ALA A 142 -6.39 25.46 -1.16
C ALA A 142 -5.18 25.41 -0.23
N GLY A 143 -5.39 25.88 1.00
CA GLY A 143 -4.40 25.78 2.06
C GLY A 143 -4.19 24.34 2.51
N ARG A 144 -3.11 24.10 3.27
CA ARG A 144 -2.79 22.75 3.80
C ARG A 144 -3.95 22.14 4.59
N GLU A 145 -4.65 22.93 5.40
CA GLU A 145 -5.76 22.43 6.22
C GLU A 145 -6.98 22.03 5.38
N ASP A 146 -7.25 22.76 4.29
CA ASP A 146 -8.34 22.44 3.37
C ASP A 146 -8.04 21.16 2.58
N ILE A 147 -6.78 20.99 2.14
CA ILE A 147 -6.31 19.74 1.54
C ILE A 147 -6.51 18.58 2.52
N TYR A 148 -6.12 18.73 3.79
CA TYR A 148 -6.28 17.65 4.78
C TYR A 148 -7.74 17.29 5.00
N ARG A 149 -8.63 18.28 5.06
CA ARG A 149 -10.07 18.07 5.20
C ARG A 149 -10.63 17.31 4.00
N ALA A 150 -10.26 17.73 2.78
CA ALA A 150 -10.70 17.09 1.55
C ALA A 150 -10.20 15.64 1.41
N VAL A 151 -8.94 15.35 1.79
CA VAL A 151 -8.43 13.97 1.81
C VAL A 151 -9.17 13.11 2.85
N LEU A 152 -9.39 13.64 4.06
CA LEU A 152 -10.14 12.92 5.09
C LEU A 152 -11.55 12.60 4.63
N GLU A 153 -12.23 13.57 4.02
CA GLU A 153 -13.56 13.39 3.44
C GLU A 153 -13.58 12.33 2.34
N HIS A 154 -12.62 12.37 1.42
CA HIS A 154 -12.47 11.37 0.36
C HIS A 154 -12.42 9.93 0.91
N TYR A 155 -11.68 9.72 2.00
CA TYR A 155 -11.56 8.41 2.64
C TYR A 155 -12.61 8.15 3.73
N GLY A 156 -13.61 9.02 3.91
CA GLY A 156 -14.65 8.87 4.92
C GLY A 156 -14.16 8.96 6.37
N LEU A 157 -13.02 9.61 6.60
CA LEU A 157 -12.38 9.77 7.90
C LEU A 157 -12.81 11.08 8.58
N GLN A 158 -13.09 11.01 9.88
CA GLN A 158 -13.59 12.18 10.63
C GLN A 158 -12.50 12.99 11.33
N LYS A 159 -11.33 12.38 11.60
CA LYS A 159 -10.31 12.95 12.49
C LYS A 159 -8.94 12.97 11.83
N LEU A 160 -8.31 14.14 11.86
CA LEU A 160 -6.90 14.30 11.53
C LEU A 160 -6.04 13.75 12.67
N THR A 161 -5.69 12.47 12.60
CA THR A 161 -4.78 11.86 13.57
C THR A 161 -3.33 12.29 13.31
N ALA A 162 -2.44 12.07 14.29
CA ALA A 162 -1.02 12.36 14.13
C ALA A 162 -0.40 11.60 12.95
N LEU A 163 -0.82 10.35 12.73
CA LEU A 163 -0.36 9.53 11.60
C LEU A 163 -0.81 10.13 10.26
N VAL A 164 -2.10 10.47 10.13
CA VAL A 164 -2.63 11.10 8.90
C VAL A 164 -1.87 12.39 8.61
N LYS A 165 -1.70 13.25 9.61
CA LYS A 165 -0.98 14.52 9.45
C LYS A 165 0.47 14.32 9.01
N ARG A 166 1.20 13.36 9.59
CA ARG A 166 2.59 13.07 9.19
C ARG A 166 2.68 12.60 7.73
N ARG A 167 1.83 11.67 7.32
CA ARG A 167 1.79 11.16 5.95
C ARG A 167 1.43 12.27 4.95
N LEU A 168 0.41 13.07 5.23
CA LEU A 168 0.00 14.17 4.34
C LEU A 168 1.05 15.29 4.25
N ASN A 169 1.72 15.62 5.36
CA ASN A 169 2.88 16.52 5.32
C ASN A 169 3.96 15.96 4.39
N ALA A 170 4.31 14.67 4.54
CA ALA A 170 5.32 14.03 3.72
C ALA A 170 4.94 14.00 2.22
N VAL A 171 3.66 13.78 1.89
CA VAL A 171 3.17 13.90 0.50
C VAL A 171 3.40 15.31 -0.03
N LEU A 172 2.98 16.33 0.72
CA LEU A 172 3.12 17.74 0.32
C LEU A 172 4.58 18.19 0.20
N GLU A 173 5.51 17.59 0.93
CA GLU A 173 6.94 17.92 0.88
C GLU A 173 7.69 17.16 -0.23
N GLN A 174 7.24 15.97 -0.60
CA GLN A 174 7.96 15.09 -1.53
C GLN A 174 7.46 15.19 -2.97
N TYR A 175 6.17 15.49 -3.15
CA TYR A 175 5.52 15.47 -4.48
C TYR A 175 5.17 16.86 -5.01
N PHE A 176 5.32 17.91 -4.19
CA PHE A 176 4.94 19.29 -4.53
C PHE A 176 5.88 20.33 -3.91
#